data_AF-A0A933I507-F1
#
_entry.id   AF-A0A933I507-F1
#
_cell.length_a   1.000
_cell.length_b   1.000
_cell.length_c   1.000
_cell.angle_alpha   90.00
_cell.angle_beta   90.00
_cell.angle_gamma   90.00
#
_symmetry.space_group_name_H-M   'P 1'
#
loop_
_entity.id
_entity.type
_entity.pdbx_description
1 polymer ?
#
loop_
_entity_poly.entity_id
_entity_poly.type
_entity_poly.pdbx_seq_one_letter_code
_entity_poly.pdbx_strand_id
1 'polypeptide(L)'
;MEIRSIKPQIMSLGQFYQEEASTLQIPSIQRQFVWDAEDIKDLLDSIINGYPIGAIIVWEPTTQFPSAPLMGKDLKVHTRRYILDGQQRLTALMLVMNHWQIQREDKTIRTSTISYVPETNRLYMSGKKGIDVSLIVNAAQADVDSLVKLQRKR
;
A
#
# COMPACT_ATOMS: atom_id res chain seq x y z
N MET A 1 -6.34 -34.90 3.79
CA MET A 1 -5.86 -33.55 3.48
C MET A 1 -6.77 -32.58 4.21
N GLU A 2 -6.39 -32.15 5.41
CA GLU A 2 -7.17 -31.16 6.16
C GLU A 2 -7.01 -29.82 5.47
N ILE A 3 -8.12 -29.28 4.94
CA ILE A 3 -8.16 -27.90 4.49
C ILE A 3 -8.13 -27.06 5.76
N ARG A 4 -6.96 -26.49 6.08
CA ARG A 4 -6.85 -25.49 7.16
C ARG A 4 -7.88 -24.40 6.85
N SER A 5 -8.82 -24.16 7.77
CA SER A 5 -9.85 -23.15 7.53
C SER A 5 -9.18 -21.79 7.32
N ILE A 6 -9.45 -21.14 6.19
CA ILE A 6 -8.96 -19.79 5.93
C ILE A 6 -9.74 -18.86 6.87
N LYS A 7 -9.08 -18.35 7.91
CA LYS A 7 -9.69 -17.34 8.80
C LYS A 7 -9.35 -15.96 8.26
N PRO A 8 -10.34 -15.13 7.90
CA PRO A 8 -10.08 -13.75 7.51
C PRO A 8 -9.51 -13.00 8.73
N GLN A 9 -8.47 -12.21 8.50
CA GLN A 9 -7.91 -11.31 9.50
C GLN A 9 -8.27 -9.88 9.13
N ILE A 10 -8.83 -9.14 10.08
CA ILE A 10 -9.11 -7.72 9.93
C ILE A 10 -7.97 -6.97 10.63
N MET A 11 -7.26 -6.14 9.88
CA MET A 11 -6.13 -5.36 10.35
C MET A 11 -6.20 -3.96 9.75
N SER A 12 -5.85 -2.94 10.54
CA SER A 12 -5.75 -1.58 10.01
C SER A 12 -4.53 -1.45 9.08
N LEU A 13 -4.59 -0.52 8.13
CA LEU A 13 -3.47 -0.29 7.20
C LEU A 13 -2.16 0.07 7.94
N GLY A 14 -2.26 0.81 9.04
CA GLY A 14 -1.12 1.19 9.87
C GLY A 14 -0.44 0.01 10.55
N GLN A 15 -1.23 -0.85 11.23
CA GLN A 15 -0.72 -2.09 11.83
C GLN A 15 -0.10 -3.00 10.77
N PHE A 16 -0.79 -3.18 9.64
CA PHE A 16 -0.26 -3.96 8.52
C PHE A 16 1.08 -3.43 8.02
N TYR A 17 1.19 -2.11 7.88
CA TYR A 17 2.42 -1.48 7.41
C TYR A 17 3.61 -1.74 8.36
N GLN A 18 3.38 -1.70 9.66
CA GLN A 18 4.43 -1.89 10.68
C GLN A 18 4.82 -3.35 10.88
N GLU A 19 3.85 -4.27 10.89
CA GLU A 19 4.06 -5.65 11.31
C GLU A 19 4.27 -6.62 10.13
N GLU A 20 3.65 -6.34 8.98
CA GLU A 20 3.41 -7.35 7.95
C GLU A 20 4.08 -7.00 6.61
N ALA A 21 4.03 -5.73 6.19
CA ALA A 21 4.40 -5.30 4.83
C ALA A 21 5.83 -5.69 4.43
N SER A 22 6.79 -5.62 5.35
CA SER A 22 8.21 -5.94 5.11
C SER A 22 8.47 -7.44 4.92
N THR A 23 7.53 -8.30 5.32
CA THR A 23 7.65 -9.76 5.24
C THR A 23 7.05 -10.34 3.97
N LEU A 24 6.17 -9.58 3.30
CA LEU A 24 5.43 -10.06 2.15
C LEU A 24 6.29 -10.07 0.88
N GLN A 25 6.07 -11.13 0.10
CA GLN A 25 6.75 -11.43 -1.14
C GLN A 25 5.75 -11.47 -2.29
N ILE A 26 6.19 -11.04 -3.47
CA ILE A 26 5.46 -11.09 -4.74
C ILE A 26 6.07 -12.24 -5.54
N PRO A 27 5.36 -13.36 -5.75
CA PRO A 27 5.82 -14.44 -6.61
C PRO A 27 6.18 -13.95 -8.01
N SER A 28 7.26 -14.47 -8.60
CA SER A 28 7.74 -14.05 -9.93
C SER A 28 6.76 -14.37 -11.06
N ILE A 29 5.79 -15.26 -10.83
CA ILE A 29 4.70 -15.54 -11.77
C ILE A 29 3.69 -14.39 -11.87
N GLN A 30 3.62 -13.51 -10.87
CA GLN A 30 2.77 -12.33 -10.94
C GLN A 30 3.37 -11.27 -11.86
N ARG A 31 2.48 -10.52 -12.52
CA ARG A 31 2.88 -9.38 -13.33
C ARG A 31 3.53 -8.29 -12.48
N GLN A 32 4.36 -7.47 -13.12
CA GLN A 32 4.94 -6.30 -12.47
C GLN A 32 3.86 -5.29 -12.06
N PHE A 33 4.23 -4.34 -11.20
CA PHE A 33 3.34 -3.22 -10.87
C PHE A 33 3.15 -2.34 -12.12
N VAL A 34 1.89 -2.10 -12.51
CA VAL A 34 1.55 -1.38 -13.74
C VAL A 34 0.53 -0.26 -13.54
N TRP A 35 0.03 -0.07 -12.30
CA TRP A 35 -0.92 1.00 -12.01
C TRP A 35 -0.28 2.37 -12.08
N ASP A 36 -0.97 3.28 -12.75
CA ASP A 36 -0.59 4.69 -12.82
C ASP A 36 -1.24 5.52 -11.70
N ALA A 37 -1.09 6.84 -11.75
CA ALA A 37 -1.67 7.74 -10.74
C ALA A 37 -3.22 7.75 -10.77
N GLU A 38 -3.83 7.50 -11.92
CA GLU A 38 -5.29 7.49 -12.07
C GLU A 38 -5.88 6.22 -11.45
N ASP A 39 -5.26 5.05 -11.70
CA ASP A 39 -5.64 3.78 -11.06
C ASP A 39 -5.57 3.88 -9.53
N ILE A 40 -4.50 4.48 -9.01
CA ILE A 40 -4.31 4.69 -7.57
C ILE A 40 -5.35 5.68 -7.03
N LYS A 41 -5.67 6.74 -7.79
CA LYS A 41 -6.71 7.70 -7.42
C LYS A 41 -8.07 7.02 -7.31
N ASP A 42 -8.43 6.13 -8.23
CA ASP A 42 -9.71 5.43 -8.22
C ASP A 42 -9.82 4.43 -7.05
N LEU A 43 -8.71 3.78 -6.68
CA LEU A 43 -8.64 3.00 -5.45
C LEU A 43 -8.90 3.88 -4.22
N LEU A 44 -8.24 5.04 -4.13
CA LEU A 44 -8.41 5.97 -3.02
C LEU A 44 -9.83 6.55 -2.97
N ASP A 45 -10.43 6.85 -4.11
CA ASP A 45 -11.81 7.32 -4.22
C ASP A 45 -12.78 6.27 -3.68
N SER A 46 -12.57 4.99 -4.03
CA SER A 46 -13.34 3.87 -3.49
C SER A 46 -13.22 3.79 -1.96
N ILE A 47 -12.02 3.97 -1.41
CA ILE A 47 -11.79 3.94 0.04
C ILE A 47 -12.50 5.10 0.74
N ILE A 48 -12.38 6.33 0.21
CA ILE A 48 -13.01 7.53 0.78
C ILE A 48 -14.54 7.41 0.78
N ASN A 49 -15.11 6.85 -0.28
CA ASN A 49 -16.55 6.66 -0.41
C ASN A 49 -17.07 5.38 0.28
N GLY A 50 -16.20 4.60 0.93
CA GLY A 50 -16.58 3.38 1.64
C GLY A 50 -16.98 2.21 0.73
N TYR A 51 -16.59 2.24 -0.54
CA TYR A 51 -16.83 1.15 -1.48
C TYR A 51 -15.90 -0.04 -1.21
N PRO A 52 -16.40 -1.28 -1.39
CA PRO A 52 -15.60 -2.47 -1.14
C PRO A 52 -14.45 -2.57 -2.14
N ILE A 53 -13.21 -2.59 -1.63
CA ILE A 53 -12.00 -2.73 -2.46
C ILE A 53 -11.52 -4.18 -2.60
N GLY A 54 -12.25 -5.14 -2.01
CA GLY A 54 -11.89 -6.56 -1.95
C GLY A 54 -10.87 -6.90 -0.85
N ALA A 55 -10.57 -8.19 -0.69
CA ALA A 55 -9.57 -8.68 0.26
C ALA A 55 -8.16 -8.77 -0.37
N ILE A 56 -7.13 -8.88 0.46
CA ILE A 56 -5.78 -9.29 0.04
C ILE A 56 -5.62 -10.76 0.42
N ILE A 57 -5.15 -11.58 -0.53
CA ILE A 57 -4.93 -13.01 -0.28
C ILE A 57 -3.44 -13.25 -0.14
N VAL A 58 -3.05 -13.86 0.97
CA VAL A 58 -1.66 -14.20 1.30
C VAL A 58 -1.56 -15.71 1.53
N TRP A 59 -0.45 -16.30 1.09
CA TRP A 59 -0.15 -17.71 1.26
C TRP A 59 1.23 -17.93 1.86
N GLU A 60 1.29 -18.81 2.86
CA GLU A 60 2.52 -19.23 3.52
C GLU A 60 2.81 -20.70 3.17
N PRO A 61 3.57 -20.98 2.11
CA PRO A 61 3.95 -22.33 1.73
C PRO A 61 5.09 -22.87 2.59
N THR A 62 5.19 -24.20 2.64
CA THR A 62 6.36 -24.91 3.18
C THR A 62 7.58 -24.87 2.25
N THR A 63 7.38 -24.56 0.96
CA THR A 63 8.43 -24.46 -0.07
C THR A 63 8.55 -23.04 -0.58
N GLN A 64 9.77 -22.59 -0.85
CA GLN A 64 10.03 -21.24 -1.35
C GLN A 64 9.98 -21.20 -2.89
N PHE A 65 9.50 -20.08 -3.42
CA PHE A 65 9.41 -19.80 -4.86
C PHE A 65 10.21 -18.54 -5.19
N PRO A 66 10.69 -18.39 -6.43
CA PRO A 66 11.29 -17.13 -6.89
C PRO A 66 10.31 -15.98 -6.66
N SER A 67 10.75 -14.93 -5.95
CA SER A 67 9.91 -13.79 -5.59
C SER A 67 10.73 -12.53 -5.39
N ALA A 68 10.05 -11.39 -5.39
CA ALA A 68 10.59 -10.10 -4.98
C ALA A 68 9.84 -9.60 -3.73
N PRO A 69 10.45 -8.79 -2.85
CA PRO A 69 9.74 -8.18 -1.73
C PRO A 69 8.63 -7.23 -2.21
N LEU A 70 7.57 -7.07 -1.41
CA LEU A 70 6.55 -6.04 -1.67
C LEU A 70 7.18 -4.64 -1.73
N MET A 71 8.06 -4.36 -0.76
CA MET A 71 8.87 -3.15 -0.64
C MET A 71 10.16 -3.43 0.13
N GLY A 72 11.15 -2.56 -0.01
CA GLY A 72 12.48 -2.72 0.58
C GLY A 72 13.34 -3.76 -0.14
N LYS A 73 14.27 -4.35 0.61
CA LYS A 73 15.13 -5.44 0.14
C LYS A 73 14.67 -6.77 0.72
N ASP A 74 14.98 -7.87 0.04
CA ASP A 74 14.72 -9.20 0.57
C ASP A 74 15.50 -9.42 1.87
N LEU A 75 14.78 -9.59 2.97
CA LEU A 75 15.33 -9.81 4.31
C LEU A 75 15.82 -11.25 4.52
N LYS A 76 15.77 -12.11 3.50
CA LYS A 76 16.19 -13.53 3.54
C LYS A 76 15.55 -14.30 4.70
N VAL A 77 14.29 -13.98 5.01
CA VAL A 77 13.53 -14.66 6.06
C VAL A 77 13.25 -16.10 5.63
N HIS A 78 13.43 -17.07 6.55
CA HIS A 78 13.22 -18.49 6.28
C HIS A 78 11.76 -18.82 5.92
N THR A 79 10.82 -18.08 6.50
CA THR A 79 9.39 -18.19 6.20
C THR A 79 8.98 -17.03 5.29
N ARG A 80 8.55 -17.36 4.06
CA ARG A 80 8.08 -16.37 3.09
C ARG A 80 6.56 -16.43 2.99
N ARG A 81 5.92 -15.26 3.11
CA ARG A 81 4.49 -15.08 2.86
C ARG A 81 4.29 -14.42 1.51
N TYR A 82 3.53 -15.04 0.63
CA TYR A 82 3.35 -14.62 -0.75
C TYR A 82 1.99 -13.97 -0.96
N ILE A 83 1.97 -12.82 -1.61
CA ILE A 83 0.75 -12.19 -2.08
C ILE A 83 0.24 -13.00 -3.28
N LEU A 84 -0.96 -13.56 -3.18
CA LEU A 84 -1.62 -14.28 -4.27
C LEU A 84 -2.59 -13.39 -5.04
N ASP A 85 -3.28 -12.48 -4.35
CA ASP A 85 -4.20 -11.51 -4.94
C ASP A 85 -4.08 -10.14 -4.27
N GLY A 86 -4.40 -9.08 -5.03
CA GLY A 86 -4.42 -7.71 -4.51
C GLY A 86 -3.07 -7.01 -4.55
N GLN A 87 -2.07 -7.58 -5.23
CA GLN A 87 -0.72 -7.02 -5.38
C GLN A 87 -0.70 -5.54 -5.81
N GLN A 88 -1.50 -5.15 -6.82
CA GLN A 88 -1.54 -3.78 -7.34
C GLN A 88 -2.15 -2.82 -6.31
N ARG A 89 -3.29 -3.21 -5.71
CA ARG A 89 -3.96 -2.47 -4.62
C ARG A 89 -3.02 -2.27 -3.44
N LEU A 90 -2.36 -3.33 -3.00
CA LEU A 90 -1.45 -3.28 -1.87
C LEU A 90 -0.23 -2.43 -2.16
N THR A 91 0.37 -2.54 -3.35
CA THR A 91 1.49 -1.68 -3.76
C THR A 91 1.08 -0.21 -3.79
N ALA A 92 -0.11 0.12 -4.28
CA ALA A 92 -0.66 1.47 -4.28
C ALA A 92 -0.80 2.04 -2.86
N LEU A 93 -1.31 1.24 -1.91
CA LEU A 93 -1.39 1.65 -0.51
C LEU A 93 0.01 1.85 0.11
N MET A 94 0.99 1.01 -0.22
CA MET A 94 2.37 1.20 0.24
C MET A 94 3.00 2.49 -0.33
N LEU A 95 2.67 2.86 -1.56
CA LEU A 95 3.08 4.15 -2.13
C LEU A 95 2.51 5.32 -1.31
N VAL A 96 1.23 5.29 -0.95
CA VAL A 96 0.60 6.32 -0.10
C VAL A 96 1.30 6.40 1.26
N MET A 97 1.57 5.26 1.90
CA MET A 97 2.27 5.19 3.18
C MET A 97 3.70 5.77 3.10
N ASN A 98 4.38 5.63 1.96
CA ASN A 98 5.76 6.07 1.78
C ASN A 98 5.88 7.35 0.92
N HIS A 99 4.94 8.30 1.07
CA HIS A 99 5.00 9.59 0.37
C HIS A 99 5.16 9.46 -1.16
N TRP A 100 4.38 8.58 -1.76
CA TRP A 100 4.32 8.29 -3.19
C TRP A 100 5.58 7.64 -3.78
N GLN A 101 6.43 7.05 -2.93
CA GLN A 101 7.67 6.40 -3.35
C GLN A 101 8.01 5.18 -2.50
N ILE A 102 8.22 4.02 -3.13
CA ILE A 102 8.79 2.84 -2.45
C ILE A 102 10.04 2.36 -3.18
N GLN A 103 10.96 1.74 -2.45
CA GLN A 103 12.00 0.91 -3.02
C GLN A 103 11.51 -0.53 -3.12
N ARG A 104 11.86 -1.23 -4.18
CA ARG A 104 11.63 -2.66 -4.37
C ARG A 104 12.90 -3.24 -4.99
N GLU A 105 13.68 -3.90 -4.15
CA GLU A 105 15.06 -4.29 -4.48
C GLU A 105 15.88 -3.08 -4.96
N ASP A 106 16.34 -3.12 -6.21
CA ASP A 106 17.12 -2.05 -6.84
C ASP A 106 16.26 -1.09 -7.67
N LYS A 107 14.93 -1.26 -7.66
CA LYS A 107 13.98 -0.44 -8.42
C LYS A 107 13.23 0.50 -7.50
N THR A 108 13.15 1.76 -7.90
CA THR A 108 12.30 2.75 -7.26
C THR A 108 10.97 2.84 -7.99
N ILE A 109 9.86 2.61 -7.28
CA ILE A 109 8.50 2.80 -7.80
C ILE A 109 7.97 4.12 -7.24
N ARG A 110 7.49 5.00 -8.13
CA ARG A 110 6.96 6.32 -7.76
C ARG A 110 5.70 6.63 -8.54
N THR A 111 4.86 7.46 -7.94
CA THR A 111 3.69 8.03 -8.61
C THR A 111 3.58 9.52 -8.30
N SER A 112 2.70 10.20 -9.03
CA SER A 112 2.39 11.61 -8.77
C SER A 112 1.57 11.77 -7.49
N THR A 113 1.73 12.91 -6.83
CA THR A 113 0.95 13.24 -5.64
C THR A 113 -0.54 13.29 -5.96
N ILE A 114 -1.33 12.58 -5.16
CA ILE A 114 -2.78 12.66 -5.16
C ILE A 114 -3.19 13.44 -3.91
N SER A 115 -4.00 14.47 -4.11
CA SER A 115 -4.47 15.35 -3.05
C SER A 115 -5.98 15.28 -2.90
N TYR A 116 -6.45 15.35 -1.66
CA TYR A 116 -7.84 15.39 -1.28
C TYR A 116 -8.28 16.84 -1.00
N VAL A 117 -9.45 17.22 -1.50
CA VAL A 117 -10.09 18.52 -1.28
C VAL A 117 -11.37 18.32 -0.49
N PRO A 118 -11.36 18.56 0.84
CA PRO A 118 -12.49 18.29 1.73
C PRO A 118 -13.79 18.99 1.31
N GLU A 119 -13.70 20.21 0.78
CA GLU A 119 -14.86 21.02 0.38
C GLU A 119 -15.69 20.38 -0.73
N THR A 120 -15.03 19.58 -1.58
CA THR A 120 -15.66 18.91 -2.73
C THR A 120 -15.74 17.41 -2.58
N ASN A 121 -15.16 16.84 -1.51
CA ASN A 121 -14.95 15.40 -1.34
C ASN A 121 -14.35 14.74 -2.60
N ARG A 122 -13.32 15.35 -3.19
CA ARG A 122 -12.71 14.87 -4.45
C ARG A 122 -11.20 14.78 -4.36
N LEU A 123 -10.67 13.82 -5.11
CA LEU A 123 -9.24 13.63 -5.33
C LEU A 123 -8.78 14.33 -6.61
N TYR A 124 -7.56 14.87 -6.58
CA TYR A 124 -6.90 15.52 -7.70
C TYR A 124 -5.45 15.07 -7.79
N MET A 125 -4.95 14.82 -9.00
CA MET A 125 -3.54 14.59 -9.26
C MET A 125 -2.77 15.92 -9.27
N SER A 126 -2.57 16.52 -8.09
CA SER A 126 -1.89 17.80 -7.95
C SER A 126 -1.27 17.96 -6.56
N GLY A 127 -0.01 18.36 -6.49
CA GLY A 127 0.61 18.78 -5.22
C GLY A 127 0.18 20.17 -4.74
N LYS A 128 -0.38 21.00 -5.64
CA LYS A 128 -0.72 22.41 -5.39
C LYS A 128 -2.14 22.60 -4.87
N LYS A 129 -3.08 21.76 -5.31
CA LYS A 129 -4.51 21.85 -4.94
C LYS A 129 -4.84 20.77 -3.93
N GLY A 130 -5.40 21.15 -2.79
CA GLY A 130 -5.82 20.22 -1.74
C GLY A 130 -4.67 19.74 -0.85
N ILE A 131 -5.00 18.77 -0.02
CA ILE A 131 -4.13 18.18 1.00
C ILE A 131 -3.59 16.86 0.46
N ASP A 132 -2.28 16.68 0.47
CA ASP A 132 -1.64 15.44 0.01
C ASP A 132 -2.14 14.25 0.86
N VAL A 133 -2.71 13.24 0.21
CA VAL A 133 -3.31 12.08 0.90
C VAL A 133 -2.25 11.32 1.71
N SER A 134 -1.00 11.24 1.24
CA SER A 134 0.07 10.60 2.00
C SER A 134 0.30 11.28 3.34
N LEU A 135 0.16 12.62 3.42
CA LEU A 135 0.29 13.34 4.69
C LEU A 135 -0.88 13.06 5.62
N ILE A 136 -2.11 12.97 5.09
CA ILE A 136 -3.29 12.63 5.88
C ILE A 136 -3.13 11.23 6.50
N VAL A 137 -2.77 10.25 5.67
CA VAL A 137 -2.62 8.85 6.10
C VAL A 137 -1.50 8.72 7.13
N ASN A 138 -0.33 9.33 6.89
CA ASN A 138 0.79 9.25 7.83
C ASN A 138 0.54 10.03 9.13
N ALA A 139 -0.13 11.18 9.08
CA ALA A 139 -0.54 11.91 10.28
C ALA A 139 -1.51 11.09 11.15
N ALA A 140 -2.41 10.31 10.53
CA ALA A 140 -3.28 9.39 11.25
C ALA A 140 -2.52 8.25 11.96
N GLN A 141 -1.28 7.97 11.54
CA GLN A 141 -0.35 7.06 12.21
C GLN A 141 0.56 7.75 13.24
N ALA A 142 0.22 8.99 13.63
CA ALA A 142 1.02 9.83 14.53
C ALA A 142 2.41 10.22 13.99
N ASP A 143 2.60 10.28 12.68
CA ASP A 143 3.81 10.83 12.07
C ASP A 143 3.90 12.35 12.27
N VAL A 144 4.86 12.79 13.09
CA VAL A 144 5.01 14.19 13.51
C VAL A 144 5.34 15.10 12.33
N ASP A 145 6.18 14.66 11.39
CA ASP A 145 6.55 15.46 10.23
C ASP A 145 5.35 15.73 9.32
N SER A 146 4.48 14.73 9.12
CA SER A 146 3.23 14.87 8.39
C SER A 146 2.27 15.82 9.11
N LEU A 147 2.16 15.72 10.44
CA LEU A 147 1.35 16.66 11.24
C LEU A 147 1.84 18.11 11.09
N VAL A 148 3.15 18.35 11.20
CA VAL A 148 3.75 19.68 11.04
C VAL A 148 3.51 20.21 9.62
N LYS A 149 3.67 19.38 8.58
CA LYS A 149 3.39 19.77 7.20
C LYS A 149 1.92 20.11 6.98
N LEU A 150 1.00 19.36 7.58
CA LEU A 150 -0.44 19.64 7.52
C LEU A 150 -0.80 20.97 8.19
N GLN A 151 -0.19 21.29 9.34
CA GLN A 151 -0.41 22.57 10.01
C GLN A 151 0.02 23.78 9.17
N ARG A 152 1.08 23.64 8.37
CA ARG A 152 1.59 24.70 7.49
C ARG A 152 0.78 24.91 6.20
N LYS A 153 -0.12 23.98 5.87
CA LYS A 153 -0.95 24.01 4.65
C LYS A 153 -2.34 24.64 4.88
N ARG A 154 -2.59 25.18 6.08
CA ARG A 154 -3.79 25.95 6.43
C ARG A 154 -3.69 27.40 5.99
#